data_AF-A0A8J5F2R6-F1
#
_entry.id   AF-A0A8J5F2R6-F1
#
_cell.length_a   1.000
_cell.length_b   1.000
_cell.length_c   1.000
_cell.angle_alpha   90.00
_cell.angle_beta   90.00
_cell.angle_gamma   90.00
#
_symmetry.space_group_name_H-M   'P 1'
#
loop_
_entity.id
_entity.type
_entity.pdbx_description
1 polymer ?
#
loop_
_entity_poly.entity_id
_entity_poly.type
_entity_poly.pdbx_seq_one_letter_code
_entity_poly.pdbx_strand_id
1 'polypeptide(L)'
;MTQEELTDQKQYLEETFKPKCIRPLQAYQDSLFLYQLLKICDAICGTTNLCKYMQACIERVKGDETGQKHCTGQYFDYWSCVDGLVAPSLFEKLK
;
A
#
# COMPACT_ATOMS: atom_id res chain seq x y z
N MET A 1 33.29 12.81 17.51
CA MET A 1 33.09 11.35 17.42
C MET A 1 31.60 11.11 17.26
N THR A 2 31.06 11.46 16.08
CA THR A 2 30.56 10.52 15.06
C THR A 2 29.36 9.71 15.51
N GLN A 3 28.18 10.31 15.34
CA GLN A 3 26.96 9.59 15.01
C GLN A 3 26.46 10.25 13.72
N GLU A 4 27.08 9.87 12.60
CA GLU A 4 26.48 10.07 11.28
C GLU A 4 25.21 9.21 11.30
N GLU A 5 24.04 9.86 11.31
CA GLU A 5 22.76 9.18 11.38
C GLU A 5 22.74 8.07 10.34
N LEU A 6 22.61 6.82 10.80
CA LEU A 6 22.47 5.63 9.98
C LEU A 6 21.15 5.77 9.20
N THR A 7 21.18 6.58 8.17
CA THR A 7 20.03 6.85 7.31
C THR A 7 19.78 5.53 6.60
N ASP A 8 18.65 4.90 6.91
CA ASP A 8 18.26 3.64 6.31
C ASP A 8 18.29 3.80 4.77
N GLN A 9 19.30 3.19 4.14
CA GLN A 9 19.56 3.33 2.72
C GLN A 9 18.38 2.83 1.90
N LYS A 10 17.67 1.81 2.41
CA LYS A 10 16.47 1.28 1.79
C LYS A 10 15.35 2.32 1.85
N GLN A 11 15.10 2.90 3.03
CA GLN A 11 14.04 3.90 3.18
C GLN A 11 14.28 5.14 2.29
N TYR A 12 15.51 5.65 2.22
CA TYR A 12 15.84 6.77 1.35
C TYR A 12 15.58 6.47 -0.14
N LEU A 13 15.96 5.27 -0.59
CA LEU A 13 15.75 4.85 -1.97
C LEU A 13 14.26 4.64 -2.25
N GLU A 14 13.51 4.04 -1.33
CA GLU A 14 12.07 3.91 -1.43
C GLU A 14 11.43 5.29 -1.66
N GLU A 15 11.67 6.27 -0.78
CA GLU A 15 11.11 7.62 -0.94
C GLU A 15 11.47 8.27 -2.28
N THR A 16 12.68 8.01 -2.79
CA THR A 16 13.14 8.53 -4.09
C THR A 16 12.39 7.89 -5.26
N PHE A 17 12.05 6.60 -5.17
CA PHE A 17 11.42 5.85 -6.26
C PHE A 17 9.89 5.78 -6.20
N LYS A 18 9.27 6.03 -5.04
CA LYS A 18 7.80 6.16 -4.89
C LYS A 18 7.10 6.96 -6.00
N PRO A 19 7.55 8.18 -6.39
CA PRO A 19 6.88 8.96 -7.44
C PRO A 19 6.90 8.30 -8.82
N LYS A 20 7.79 7.34 -9.09
CA LYS A 20 7.82 6.59 -10.37
C LYS A 20 6.73 5.52 -10.45
N CYS A 21 6.16 5.12 -9.32
CA CYS A 21 5.10 4.11 -9.21
C CYS A 21 3.71 4.74 -8.99
N ILE A 22 3.48 5.94 -9.52
CA ILE A 22 2.25 6.72 -9.30
C ILE A 22 0.98 6.02 -9.82
N ARG A 23 1.06 5.24 -10.91
CA ARG A 23 -0.12 4.56 -11.49
C ARG A 23 -0.67 3.46 -10.56
N PRO A 24 0.14 2.52 -10.06
CA PRO A 24 -0.27 1.59 -9.01
C PRO A 24 -0.78 2.30 -7.75
N LEU A 25 -0.13 3.40 -7.33
CA LEU A 25 -0.56 4.16 -6.16
C LEU A 25 -1.96 4.76 -6.36
N GLN A 26 -2.23 5.31 -7.53
CA GLN A 26 -3.53 5.87 -7.89
C GLN A 26 -4.60 4.78 -7.95
N ALA A 27 -4.32 3.61 -8.55
CA ALA A 27 -5.25 2.48 -8.55
C ALA A 27 -5.59 1.99 -7.12
N TYR A 28 -4.61 2.00 -6.23
CA TYR A 28 -4.81 1.73 -4.81
C TYR A 28 -5.71 2.80 -4.15
N GLN A 29 -5.45 4.08 -4.37
CA GLN A 29 -6.26 5.19 -3.86
C GLN A 29 -7.70 5.17 -4.40
N ASP A 30 -7.87 4.88 -5.69
CA ASP A 30 -9.18 4.75 -6.35
C ASP A 30 -9.96 3.55 -5.77
N SER A 31 -9.27 2.44 -5.48
CA SER A 31 -9.88 1.27 -4.82
C SER A 31 -10.38 1.60 -3.41
N LEU A 32 -9.63 2.41 -2.65
CA LEU A 32 -10.03 2.92 -1.34
C LEU A 32 -11.24 3.85 -1.44
N PHE A 33 -11.25 4.75 -2.42
CA PHE A 33 -12.36 5.68 -2.64
C PHE A 33 -13.65 4.95 -3.05
N LEU A 34 -13.54 3.96 -3.94
CA LEU A 34 -14.64 3.07 -4.30
C LEU A 34 -15.16 2.28 -3.10
N TYR A 35 -14.28 1.83 -2.20
CA TYR A 35 -14.70 1.16 -0.97
C TYR A 35 -15.43 2.10 0.00
N GLN A 36 -14.95 3.34 0.14
CA GLN A 36 -15.62 4.38 0.93
C GLN A 36 -17.01 4.71 0.37
N LEU A 37 -17.13 4.75 -0.96
CA LEU A 37 -18.40 4.90 -1.68
C LEU A 37 -19.29 3.65 -1.56
N LEU A 38 -18.71 2.44 -1.50
CA LEU A 38 -19.45 1.18 -1.33
C LEU A 38 -20.23 1.15 0.00
N LYS A 39 -19.73 1.80 1.05
CA LYS A 39 -20.45 2.00 2.32
C LYS A 39 -21.76 2.79 2.16
N ILE A 40 -21.93 3.53 1.06
CA ILE A 40 -23.14 4.29 0.75
C ILE A 40 -24.15 3.42 -0.04
N CYS A 41 -23.70 2.33 -0.66
CA CYS A 41 -24.53 1.38 -1.41
C CYS A 41 -24.82 0.11 -0.60
N ASP A 42 -25.51 0.24 0.54
CA ASP A 42 -26.11 -0.91 1.26
C ASP A 42 -27.11 -1.70 0.38
N ALA A 43 -27.57 -1.13 -0.74
CA ALA A 43 -28.53 -1.74 -1.65
C ALA A 43 -27.95 -2.84 -2.59
N ILE A 44 -26.63 -2.91 -2.80
CA ILE A 44 -26.02 -3.86 -3.76
C ILE A 44 -25.24 -4.99 -3.06
N CYS A 45 -24.82 -4.79 -1.80
CA CYS A 45 -23.94 -5.70 -1.06
C CYS A 45 -24.60 -7.02 -0.60
N GLY A 46 -25.92 -7.18 -0.74
CA GLY A 46 -26.70 -8.25 -0.10
C GLY A 46 -26.55 -9.67 -0.65
N THR A 47 -25.98 -9.90 -1.84
CA THR A 47 -26.10 -11.21 -2.53
C THR A 47 -24.80 -11.96 -2.82
N THR A 48 -23.62 -11.38 -2.57
CA THR A 48 -22.34 -12.02 -2.94
C THR A 48 -21.43 -12.28 -1.74
N ASN A 49 -20.78 -13.45 -1.73
CA ASN A 49 -19.79 -13.84 -0.72
C ASN A 49 -18.58 -12.88 -0.68
N LEU A 50 -18.32 -12.19 -1.79
CA LEU A 50 -17.28 -11.17 -1.91
C LEU A 50 -17.49 -10.01 -0.93
N CYS A 51 -18.74 -9.55 -0.75
CA CYS A 51 -19.04 -8.43 0.13
C CYS A 51 -18.80 -8.79 1.61
N LYS A 52 -19.16 -10.01 2.02
CA LYS A 52 -18.92 -10.52 3.39
C LYS A 52 -17.43 -10.59 3.72
N TYR A 53 -16.62 -11.12 2.79
CA TYR A 53 -15.17 -11.22 2.97
C TYR A 53 -14.51 -9.83 3.05
N MET A 54 -14.94 -8.90 2.20
CA MET A 54 -14.46 -7.52 2.24
C MET A 54 -14.85 -6.80 3.53
N GLN A 55 -16.11 -6.91 3.98
CA GLN A 55 -16.53 -6.35 5.27
C GLN A 55 -15.69 -6.89 6.44
N ALA A 56 -15.47 -8.22 6.49
CA ALA A 56 -14.63 -8.84 7.52
C ALA A 56 -13.15 -8.40 7.43
N CYS A 57 -12.61 -8.17 6.24
CA CYS A 57 -11.29 -7.56 6.09
C CYS A 57 -11.27 -6.14 6.67
N ILE A 58 -12.32 -5.36 6.40
CA ILE A 58 -12.37 -3.95 6.74
C ILE A 58 -12.48 -3.76 8.24
N GLU A 59 -13.28 -4.58 8.93
CA GLU A 59 -13.29 -4.60 10.40
C GLU A 59 -11.90 -4.88 10.99
N ARG A 60 -11.07 -5.71 10.35
CA ARG A 60 -9.69 -5.97 10.79
C ARG A 60 -8.76 -4.79 10.55
N VAL A 61 -9.02 -3.97 9.54
CA VAL A 61 -8.20 -2.80 9.18
C VAL A 61 -8.62 -1.55 9.95
N LYS A 62 -9.87 -1.43 10.40
CA LYS A 62 -10.40 -0.23 11.09
C LYS A 62 -9.56 0.24 12.30
N GLY A 63 -8.91 -0.68 13.01
CA GLY A 63 -8.07 -0.38 14.16
C GLY A 63 -6.58 -0.22 13.85
N ASP A 64 -6.19 -0.10 12.58
CA ASP A 64 -4.80 0.01 12.19
C ASP A 64 -4.32 1.46 12.14
N GLU A 65 -3.45 1.83 13.07
CA GLU A 65 -2.85 3.17 13.14
C GLU A 65 -1.61 3.32 12.24
N THR A 66 -1.06 2.20 11.77
CA THR A 66 0.17 2.18 10.95
C THR A 66 -0.07 2.58 9.49
N GLY A 67 -1.31 2.44 9.01
CA GLY A 67 -1.66 2.66 7.61
C GLY A 67 -1.05 1.64 6.65
N GLN A 68 -0.64 0.47 7.14
CA GLN A 68 -0.02 -0.60 6.34
C GLN A 68 -0.96 -1.78 6.05
N LYS A 69 -2.09 -1.91 6.76
CA LYS A 69 -3.07 -2.97 6.51
C LYS A 69 -4.09 -2.52 5.48
N HIS A 70 -4.28 -3.34 4.44
CA HIS A 70 -5.20 -3.04 3.33
C HIS A 70 -6.00 -4.27 2.91
N CYS A 71 -7.19 -4.03 2.36
CA CYS A 71 -8.09 -5.09 1.88
C CYS A 71 -8.02 -5.31 0.38
N THR A 72 -7.13 -4.59 -0.31
CA THR A 72 -7.01 -4.56 -1.76
C THR A 72 -5.60 -5.02 -2.16
N GLY A 73 -5.50 -5.92 -3.15
CA GLY A 73 -4.22 -6.41 -3.67
C GLY A 73 -3.37 -5.33 -4.34
N GLN A 74 -4.00 -4.22 -4.71
CA GLN A 74 -3.44 -3.06 -5.37
C GLN A 74 -2.28 -2.44 -4.57
N TYR A 75 -2.29 -2.55 -3.23
CA TYR A 75 -1.17 -2.11 -2.42
C TYR A 75 0.08 -2.96 -2.65
N PHE A 76 -0.07 -4.28 -2.85
CA PHE A 76 1.04 -5.16 -3.21
C PHE A 76 1.56 -4.85 -4.61
N ASP A 77 0.70 -4.50 -5.56
CA ASP A 77 1.13 -4.08 -6.91
C ASP A 77 1.98 -2.80 -6.87
N TYR A 78 1.59 -1.84 -6.02
CA TYR A 78 2.36 -0.63 -5.78
C TYR A 78 3.74 -0.93 -5.16
N TRP A 79 3.79 -1.71 -4.09
CA TRP A 79 5.05 -2.07 -3.45
C TRP A 79 5.94 -2.94 -4.33
N SER A 80 5.36 -3.84 -5.11
CA SER A 80 6.11 -4.62 -6.10
C SER A 80 6.78 -3.73 -7.15
N CYS A 81 6.14 -2.63 -7.55
CA CYS A 81 6.76 -1.63 -8.42
C CYS A 81 7.92 -0.91 -7.70
N VAL A 82 7.71 -0.46 -6.46
CA VAL A 82 8.73 0.26 -5.68
C VAL A 82 9.94 -0.63 -5.42
N ASP A 83 9.73 -1.85 -4.92
CA ASP A 83 10.78 -2.82 -4.62
C ASP A 83 11.57 -3.20 -5.88
N GLY A 84 10.89 -3.34 -7.02
CA GLY A 84 11.55 -3.60 -8.30
C GLY A 84 12.50 -2.49 -8.75
N LEU A 85 12.23 -1.24 -8.36
CA LEU A 85 13.10 -0.09 -8.64
C LEU A 85 14.21 0.08 -7.60
N VAL A 86 13.92 -0.19 -6.33
CA VAL A 86 14.86 -0.04 -5.20
C VAL A 86 15.94 -1.11 -5.22
N ALA A 87 15.59 -2.37 -5.54
CA ALA A 87 16.50 -3.51 -5.49
C ALA A 87 17.87 -3.27 -6.15
N PRO A 88 17.98 -2.86 -7.44
CA PRO A 88 19.29 -2.66 -8.07
C PRO A 88 20.13 -1.59 -7.35
N SER A 89 19.55 -0.44 -7.01
CA SER A 89 20.26 0.66 -6.34
C SER A 89 20.61 0.37 -4.87
N LEU A 90 19.82 -0.49 -4.21
CA LEU A 90 20.07 -0.87 -2.82
C LEU A 90 21.24 -1.85 -2.72
N PHE A 91 21.29 -2.87 -3.59
CA PHE A 91 22.39 -3.82 -3.61
C PHE A 91 23.71 -3.21 -4.10
N GLU A 92 23.69 -2.10 -4.84
CA GLU A 92 24.89 -1.32 -5.16
C GLU A 92 25.47 -0.59 -3.94
N LYS A 93 24.63 -0.14 -3.00
CA LYS A 93 25.02 0.64 -1.82
C LYS A 93 25.39 -0.20 -0.59
N LEU A 94 24.82 -1.41 -0.48
CA LEU A 94 25.06 -2.36 0.63
C LEU A 94 26.37 -3.17 0.50
N LYS A 95 27.34 -2.66 -0.26
CA LYS A 95 28.58 -3.37 -0.58
C LYS A 95 29.59 -3.34 0.56
#